data_AF-A0A3B4WGI0-F1
#
_entry.id   AF-A0A3B4WGI0-F1
#
_cell.length_a   1.000
_cell.length_b   1.000
_cell.length_c   1.000
_cell.angle_alpha   90.00
_cell.angle_beta   90.00
_cell.angle_gamma   90.00
#
_symmetry.space_group_name_H-M   'P 1'
#
loop_
_entity.id
_entity.type
_entity.pdbx_description
1 polymer ?
#
loop_
_entity_poly.entity_id
_entity_poly.type
_entity_poly.pdbx_seq_one_letter_code
_entity_poly.pdbx_strand_id
1 'polypeptide(L)'
;MYYVIYTLNYLLSMLNCLETDKIKEKHFLSMSGISPEKCLIWGLGLNPDRVLPVRYFYIQAVNSKGENLTLSPGKDTFKVKISSLDKKEHIRIHVPPPLDREDGSFLVRYRLYGTALNGLKIDVLHNDAPVAMSPYIMQGPCCNMH
;
A
#
# COMPACT_ATOMS: atom_id res chain seq x y z
N MET A 1 10.89 -19.07 50.08
CA MET A 1 10.97 -19.73 48.76
C MET A 1 9.69 -19.61 47.91
N TYR A 2 8.49 -19.59 48.51
CA TYR A 2 7.21 -19.52 47.79
C TYR A 2 6.94 -18.22 47.01
N TYR A 3 7.39 -17.06 47.52
CA TYR A 3 7.11 -15.76 46.89
C TYR A 3 7.80 -15.60 45.52
N VAL A 4 9.02 -16.14 45.39
CA VAL A 4 9.81 -16.10 44.15
C VAL A 4 9.16 -16.96 43.06
N ILE A 5 8.51 -18.06 43.43
CA ILE A 5 7.84 -18.96 42.49
C ILE A 5 6.55 -18.32 41.96
N TYR A 6 5.79 -17.63 42.82
CA TYR A 6 4.57 -16.91 42.41
C TYR A 6 4.84 -15.79 41.43
N THR A 7 5.88 -14.99 41.66
CA THR A 7 6.25 -13.89 40.74
C THR A 7 6.76 -14.41 39.41
N LEU A 8 7.52 -15.52 39.40
CA LEU A 8 8.01 -16.14 38.17
C LEU A 8 6.87 -16.69 37.31
N ASN A 9 5.86 -17.31 37.93
CA ASN A 9 4.68 -17.83 37.23
C ASN A 9 3.81 -16.72 36.62
N TYR A 10 3.67 -15.59 37.33
CA TYR A 10 2.92 -14.44 36.81
C TYR A 10 3.62 -13.78 35.61
N LEU A 11 4.96 -13.65 35.68
CA LEU A 11 5.76 -13.12 34.57
C LEU A 11 5.72 -14.05 33.36
N LEU A 12 5.80 -15.37 33.58
CA LEU A 12 5.70 -16.38 32.52
C LEU A 12 4.31 -16.37 31.87
N SER A 13 3.24 -16.18 32.65
CA SER A 13 1.88 -16.01 32.13
C SER A 13 1.77 -14.76 31.25
N MET A 14 2.33 -13.63 31.67
CA MET A 14 2.30 -12.39 30.88
C MET A 14 3.13 -12.50 29.60
N LEU A 15 4.30 -13.16 29.64
CA LEU A 15 5.09 -13.45 28.43
C LEU A 15 4.32 -14.34 27.45
N ASN A 16 3.68 -15.41 27.94
CA ASN A 16 2.89 -16.31 27.10
C ASN A 16 1.65 -15.61 26.49
N CYS A 17 1.01 -14.70 27.21
CA CYS A 17 -0.05 -13.85 26.67
C CYS A 17 0.47 -12.95 25.54
N LEU A 18 1.60 -12.25 25.74
CA LEU A 18 2.19 -11.40 24.71
C LEU A 18 2.64 -12.19 23.47
N GLU A 19 3.15 -13.40 23.64
CA GLU A 19 3.51 -14.30 22.54
C GLU A 19 2.28 -14.75 21.75
N THR A 20 1.19 -15.11 22.45
CA THR A 20 -0.07 -15.56 21.82
C THR A 20 -0.83 -14.44 21.12
N ASP A 21 -0.75 -13.20 21.62
CA ASP A 21 -1.32 -12.02 20.93
C ASP A 21 -0.59 -11.72 19.63
N LYS A 22 0.76 -11.79 19.62
CA LYS A 22 1.56 -11.66 18.39
C LYS A 22 1.28 -12.78 17.39
N ILE A 23 1.09 -14.02 17.85
CA ILE A 23 0.75 -15.16 17.00
C ILE A 23 -0.67 -15.00 16.42
N LYS A 24 -1.63 -14.51 17.21
CA LYS A 24 -2.99 -14.19 16.73
C LYS A 24 -3.00 -13.06 15.71
N GLU A 25 -2.22 -12.01 15.92
CA GLU A 25 -2.08 -10.91 14.96
C GLU A 25 -1.49 -11.42 13.64
N LYS A 26 -0.43 -12.23 13.71
CA LYS A 26 0.23 -12.83 12.53
C LYS A 26 -0.65 -13.85 11.78
N HIS A 27 -1.51 -14.58 12.50
CA HIS A 27 -2.42 -15.58 11.94
C HIS A 27 -3.73 -14.96 11.42
N PHE A 28 -4.20 -13.86 12.01
CA PHE A 28 -5.31 -13.08 11.47
C PHE A 28 -4.91 -12.40 10.15
N LEU A 29 -3.67 -11.89 10.07
CA LEU A 29 -3.07 -11.38 8.84
C LEU A 29 -2.94 -12.44 7.72
N SER A 30 -2.93 -13.74 8.05
CA SER A 30 -2.84 -14.82 7.05
C SER A 30 -4.19 -15.44 6.65
N MET A 31 -5.27 -15.23 7.41
CA MET A 31 -6.57 -15.88 7.18
C MET A 31 -7.55 -15.02 6.35
N SER A 32 -7.32 -13.70 6.27
CA SER A 32 -8.01 -12.79 5.34
C SER A 32 -7.01 -12.23 4.33
N GLY A 33 -6.23 -13.11 3.70
CA GLY A 33 -5.21 -12.73 2.73
C GLY A 33 -5.77 -11.81 1.64
N ILE A 34 -5.00 -10.76 1.33
CA ILE A 34 -5.32 -9.87 0.21
C ILE A 34 -5.23 -10.66 -1.08
N SER A 35 -6.21 -10.46 -1.96
CA SER A 35 -6.23 -10.95 -3.33
C SER A 35 -5.85 -9.79 -4.24
N PRO A 36 -4.57 -9.70 -4.69
CA PRO A 36 -4.07 -8.56 -5.47
C PRO A 36 -4.93 -8.25 -6.69
N GLU A 37 -5.39 -9.29 -7.39
CA GLU A 37 -6.18 -9.21 -8.61
C GLU A 37 -7.61 -8.69 -8.39
N LYS A 38 -8.14 -8.82 -7.16
CA LYS A 38 -9.48 -8.33 -6.80
C LYS A 38 -9.47 -6.95 -6.16
N CYS A 39 -8.31 -6.45 -5.75
CA CYS A 39 -8.18 -5.10 -5.24
C CYS A 39 -8.70 -4.07 -6.24
N LEU A 40 -9.16 -2.94 -5.74
CA LEU A 40 -9.71 -1.86 -6.57
C LEU A 40 -8.78 -0.66 -6.51
N ILE A 41 -8.62 0.05 -7.63
CA ILE A 41 -7.82 1.27 -7.71
C ILE A 41 -8.61 2.36 -8.41
N TRP A 42 -8.69 3.55 -7.81
CA TRP A 42 -9.43 4.69 -8.38
C TRP A 42 -8.85 6.03 -7.92
N GLY A 43 -9.06 7.09 -8.68
CA GLY A 43 -8.69 8.45 -8.29
C GLY A 43 -8.13 9.29 -9.43
N LEU A 44 -8.08 10.61 -9.22
CA LEU A 44 -7.67 11.58 -10.25
C LEU A 44 -6.18 11.49 -10.59
N GLY A 45 -5.36 10.92 -9.72
CA GLY A 45 -3.94 10.69 -9.96
C GLY A 45 -3.65 9.66 -11.05
N LEU A 46 -4.66 8.93 -11.54
CA LEU A 46 -4.53 8.05 -12.70
C LEU A 46 -4.98 8.71 -14.02
N ASN A 47 -5.33 10.00 -13.99
CA ASN A 47 -5.76 10.75 -15.15
C ASN A 47 -4.61 11.67 -15.65
N PRO A 48 -4.17 11.54 -16.93
CA PRO A 48 -3.10 12.38 -17.47
C PRO A 48 -3.47 13.87 -17.52
N ASP A 49 -4.72 14.20 -17.87
CA ASP A 49 -5.23 15.56 -18.11
C ASP A 49 -5.36 16.40 -16.83
N ARG A 50 -5.19 15.79 -15.67
CA ARG A 50 -5.35 16.46 -14.37
C ARG A 50 -4.00 16.93 -13.83
N VAL A 51 -3.70 18.20 -14.04
CA VAL A 51 -2.47 18.85 -13.56
C VAL A 51 -2.63 19.27 -12.10
N LEU A 52 -2.34 18.37 -11.17
CA LEU A 52 -2.33 18.65 -9.73
C LEU A 52 -0.89 18.68 -9.20
N PRO A 53 -0.51 19.64 -8.31
CA PRO A 53 0.84 19.69 -7.74
C PRO A 53 1.25 18.43 -6.98
N VAL A 54 0.28 17.75 -6.39
CA VAL A 54 0.43 16.40 -5.82
C VAL A 54 -0.75 15.59 -6.34
N ARG A 55 -0.45 14.52 -7.06
CA ARG A 55 -1.45 13.61 -7.62
C ARG A 55 -1.67 12.48 -6.62
N TYR A 56 -2.90 11.97 -6.57
CA TYR A 56 -3.24 10.91 -5.64
C TYR A 56 -4.32 9.98 -6.19
N PHE A 57 -4.29 8.74 -5.71
CA PHE A 57 -5.31 7.73 -5.97
C PHE A 57 -5.43 6.81 -4.75
N TYR A 58 -6.47 6.00 -4.75
CA TYR A 58 -6.81 5.08 -3.67
C TYR A 58 -6.64 3.63 -4.12
N ILE A 59 -6.28 2.77 -3.17
CA ILE A 59 -6.28 1.33 -3.33
C ILE A 59 -7.23 0.76 -2.27
N GLN A 60 -8.24 -0.02 -2.66
CA GLN A 60 -9.04 -0.83 -1.73
C GLN A 60 -8.41 -2.22 -1.63
N ALA A 61 -8.04 -2.64 -0.42
CA ALA A 61 -7.67 -4.02 -0.19
C ALA A 61 -8.92 -4.91 -0.20
N VAL A 62 -8.84 -6.01 -0.94
CA VAL A 62 -9.93 -6.97 -1.11
C VAL A 62 -9.43 -8.36 -0.77
N ASN A 63 -10.23 -9.14 -0.05
CA ASN A 63 -9.86 -10.48 0.37
C ASN A 63 -10.10 -11.51 -0.76
N SER A 64 -9.68 -12.76 -0.54
CA SER A 64 -9.90 -13.87 -1.48
C SER A 64 -11.38 -14.16 -1.78
N LYS A 65 -12.32 -13.74 -0.93
CA LYS A 65 -13.78 -13.86 -1.17
C LYS A 65 -14.34 -12.73 -2.04
N GLY A 66 -13.54 -11.71 -2.34
CA GLY A 66 -14.00 -10.53 -3.09
C GLY A 66 -14.67 -9.47 -2.21
N GLU A 67 -14.51 -9.54 -0.89
CA GLU A 67 -15.05 -8.57 0.05
C GLU A 67 -14.00 -7.49 0.35
N ASN A 68 -14.43 -6.24 0.44
CA ASN A 68 -13.57 -5.15 0.86
C ASN A 68 -13.12 -5.36 2.30
N LEU A 69 -11.82 -5.27 2.55
CA LEU A 69 -11.33 -5.19 3.90
C LEU A 69 -11.79 -3.87 4.53
N THR A 70 -12.29 -3.95 5.76
CA THR A 70 -12.73 -2.79 6.55
C THR A 70 -11.72 -2.39 7.63
N LEU A 71 -10.64 -3.16 7.73
CA LEU A 71 -9.56 -2.97 8.69
C LEU A 71 -8.23 -2.96 7.91
N SER A 72 -7.24 -2.28 8.48
CA SER A 72 -5.90 -2.27 7.93
C SER A 72 -5.31 -3.69 7.86
N PRO A 73 -4.84 -4.14 6.69
CA PRO A 73 -4.10 -5.38 6.54
C PRO A 73 -2.62 -5.27 6.96
N GLY A 74 -2.18 -4.13 7.50
CA GLY A 74 -0.84 -3.93 8.04
C GLY A 74 -0.02 -2.85 7.34
N LYS A 75 1.21 -2.66 7.81
CA LYS A 75 2.16 -1.69 7.23
C LYS A 75 2.81 -2.27 5.98
N ASP A 76 3.18 -1.38 5.05
CA ASP A 76 3.90 -1.71 3.81
C ASP A 76 3.20 -2.76 2.92
N THR A 77 1.87 -2.84 3.01
CA THR A 77 1.05 -3.77 2.23
C THR A 77 1.22 -3.60 0.73
N PHE A 78 1.27 -2.35 0.26
CA PHE A 78 1.34 -2.04 -1.16
C PHE A 78 2.64 -1.31 -1.49
N LYS A 79 3.28 -1.72 -2.57
CA LYS A 79 4.46 -1.07 -3.14
C LYS A 79 4.07 -0.36 -4.42
N VAL A 80 4.32 0.94 -4.49
CA VAL A 80 4.03 1.74 -5.69
C VAL A 80 5.33 2.24 -6.28
N LYS A 81 5.52 2.01 -7.58
CA LYS A 81 6.64 2.53 -8.35
C LYS A 81 6.10 3.29 -9.56
N ILE A 82 6.61 4.50 -9.77
CA ILE A 82 6.21 5.35 -10.89
C ILE A 82 7.47 5.71 -11.68
N SER A 83 7.41 5.56 -12.99
CA SER A 83 8.50 5.90 -13.92
C SER A 83 7.95 6.54 -15.19
N SER A 84 8.79 7.29 -15.92
CA SER A 84 8.43 7.71 -17.29
C SER A 84 8.31 6.49 -18.21
N LEU A 85 7.47 6.61 -19.23
CA LEU A 85 7.39 5.63 -20.33
C LEU A 85 8.65 5.67 -21.21
N ASP A 86 9.27 6.83 -21.35
CA ASP A 86 10.55 6.96 -22.06
C ASP A 86 11.70 6.93 -21.06
N LYS A 87 12.57 5.91 -21.18
CA LYS A 87 13.75 5.75 -20.32
C LYS A 87 14.78 6.87 -20.50
N LYS A 88 14.73 7.62 -21.61
CA LYS A 88 15.58 8.79 -21.85
C LYS A 88 15.13 10.00 -21.03
N GLU A 89 13.87 10.04 -20.60
CA GLU A 89 13.36 11.11 -19.75
C GLU A 89 13.79 10.89 -18.30
N HIS A 90 14.73 11.71 -17.83
CA HIS A 90 15.18 11.69 -16.44
C HIS A 90 14.33 12.64 -15.60
N ILE A 91 13.18 12.14 -15.12
CA ILE A 91 12.25 12.92 -14.30
C ILE A 91 12.33 12.43 -12.85
N ARG A 92 12.55 13.38 -11.93
CA ARG A 92 12.46 13.08 -10.50
C ARG A 92 11.00 12.97 -10.10
N ILE A 93 10.61 11.78 -9.64
CA ILE A 93 9.27 11.49 -9.14
C ILE A 93 9.40 11.09 -7.67
N HIS A 94 8.69 11.80 -6.79
CA HIS A 94 8.62 11.44 -5.38
C HIS A 94 7.33 10.67 -5.11
N VAL A 95 7.48 9.42 -4.67
CA VAL A 95 6.38 8.52 -4.30
C VAL A 95 6.62 8.07 -2.86
N PRO A 96 6.02 8.76 -1.85
CA PRO A 96 6.03 8.24 -0.49
C PRO A 96 5.28 6.89 -0.42
N PRO A 97 5.55 6.08 0.62
CA PRO A 97 4.76 4.87 0.88
C PRO A 97 3.26 5.18 0.93
N PRO A 98 2.40 4.27 0.43
CA PRO A 98 0.95 4.42 0.55
C PRO A 98 0.55 4.65 2.01
N LEU A 99 -0.25 5.69 2.23
CA LEU A 99 -0.76 6.02 3.56
C LEU A 99 -1.97 5.14 3.86
N ASP A 100 -1.84 4.29 4.85
CA ASP A 100 -2.95 3.52 5.40
C ASP A 100 -3.96 4.47 6.07
N ARG A 101 -5.24 4.32 5.71
CA ARG A 101 -6.35 5.11 6.25
C ARG A 101 -7.10 4.39 7.37
N GLU A 102 -6.66 3.18 7.74
CA GLU A 102 -7.24 2.34 8.79
C GLU A 102 -8.65 1.82 8.49
N ASP A 103 -9.19 2.08 7.29
CA ASP A 103 -10.50 1.63 6.80
C ASP A 103 -10.38 0.51 5.73
N GLY A 104 -9.18 -0.05 5.57
CA GLY A 104 -8.83 -1.02 4.53
C GLY A 104 -8.54 -0.40 3.16
N SER A 105 -8.60 0.94 3.06
CA SER A 105 -8.14 1.69 1.91
C SER A 105 -6.80 2.38 2.16
N PHE A 106 -6.04 2.61 1.08
CA PHE A 106 -4.74 3.27 1.12
C PHE A 106 -4.73 4.47 0.19
N LEU A 107 -4.20 5.59 0.69
CA LEU A 107 -3.99 6.80 -0.10
C LEU A 107 -2.57 6.81 -0.66
N VAL A 108 -2.46 6.70 -1.99
CA VAL A 108 -1.20 6.86 -2.71
C VAL A 108 -1.07 8.31 -3.14
N ARG A 109 0.09 8.92 -2.88
CA ARG A 109 0.40 10.29 -3.31
C ARG A 109 1.71 10.26 -4.08
N TYR A 110 1.82 11.09 -5.11
CA TYR A 110 3.09 11.31 -5.78
C TYR A 110 3.21 12.72 -6.34
N ARG A 111 4.45 13.16 -6.50
CA ARG A 111 4.81 14.47 -7.03
C ARG A 111 5.81 14.33 -8.17
N LEU A 112 5.54 15.01 -9.27
CA LEU A 112 6.45 15.14 -10.40
C LEU A 112 7.27 16.43 -10.23
N TYR A 113 8.59 16.34 -10.36
CA TYR A 113 9.49 17.51 -10.39
C TYR A 113 9.96 17.83 -11.82
N GLY A 114 9.07 17.61 -12.79
CA GLY A 114 9.31 17.81 -14.21
C GLY A 114 8.10 17.38 -15.03
N THR A 115 8.24 17.44 -16.35
CA THR A 115 7.20 17.03 -17.29
C THR A 115 7.60 15.73 -17.96
N ALA A 116 6.75 14.71 -17.89
CA ALA A 116 6.87 13.50 -18.71
C ALA A 116 6.16 13.75 -20.03
N LEU A 117 6.88 13.77 -21.15
CA LEU A 117 6.29 14.10 -22.45
C LEU A 117 5.53 12.91 -23.03
N ASN A 118 6.12 11.73 -22.88
CA ASN A 118 5.55 10.48 -23.40
C ASN A 118 4.54 9.84 -22.44
N GLY A 119 4.53 10.28 -21.18
CA GLY A 119 3.62 9.80 -20.15
C GLY A 119 4.28 8.97 -19.06
N LEU A 120 3.48 8.32 -18.22
CA LEU A 120 3.94 7.65 -17.01
C LEU A 120 3.45 6.20 -16.95
N LYS A 121 4.30 5.35 -16.38
CA LYS A 121 3.97 3.99 -15.95
C LYS A 121 3.85 3.95 -14.43
N ILE A 122 2.73 3.45 -13.93
CA ILE A 122 2.47 3.23 -12.50
C ILE A 122 2.35 1.73 -12.25
N ASP A 123 3.33 1.17 -11.55
CA ASP A 123 3.32 -0.20 -11.05
C ASP A 123 2.83 -0.20 -9.59
N VAL A 124 1.75 -0.93 -9.30
CA VAL A 124 1.21 -1.18 -7.96
C VAL A 124 1.30 -2.66 -7.66
N LEU A 125 2.01 -3.02 -6.59
CA LEU A 125 2.34 -4.40 -6.25
C LEU A 125 1.93 -4.74 -4.81
N HIS A 126 1.51 -5.98 -4.57
CA HIS A 126 1.36 -6.59 -3.26
C HIS A 126 2.16 -7.90 -3.26
N ASN A 127 3.17 -8.04 -2.39
CA ASN A 127 4.08 -9.19 -2.38
C ASN A 127 4.62 -9.54 -3.78
N ASP A 128 5.08 -8.52 -4.51
CA ASP A 128 5.57 -8.60 -5.91
C ASP A 128 4.55 -9.02 -6.98
N ALA A 129 3.30 -9.31 -6.60
CA ALA A 129 2.20 -9.54 -7.53
C ALA A 129 1.52 -8.22 -7.95
N PRO A 130 1.13 -8.07 -9.22
CA PRO A 130 0.40 -6.89 -9.69
C PRO A 130 -0.97 -6.77 -9.01
N VAL A 131 -1.29 -5.56 -8.58
CA VAL A 131 -2.58 -5.23 -7.96
C VAL A 131 -3.55 -4.72 -9.01
N ALA A 132 -4.76 -5.26 -9.03
CA ALA A 132 -5.78 -4.96 -10.02
C ALA A 132 -5.23 -5.11 -11.46
N MET A 133 -5.39 -4.08 -12.28
CA MET A 133 -4.89 -4.04 -13.67
C MET A 133 -3.48 -3.45 -13.79
N SER A 134 -2.72 -3.37 -12.70
CA SER A 134 -1.35 -2.85 -12.75
C SER A 134 -0.49 -3.65 -13.75
N PRO A 135 0.32 -2.98 -14.60
CA PRO A 135 0.62 -1.55 -14.57
C PRO A 135 -0.41 -0.65 -15.25
N TYR A 136 -0.56 0.56 -14.73
CA TYR A 136 -1.34 1.63 -15.38
C TYR A 136 -0.44 2.47 -16.27
N ILE A 137 -0.85 2.64 -17.53
CA ILE A 137 -0.14 3.42 -18.54
C ILE A 137 -0.94 4.70 -18.80
N MET A 138 -0.39 5.84 -18.38
CA MET A 138 -0.95 7.15 -18.70
C MET A 138 -0.17 7.71 -19.88
N GLN A 139 -0.81 7.79 -21.04
CA GLN A 139 -0.19 8.34 -22.24
C GLN A 139 -0.33 9.86 -22.28
N GLY A 140 0.68 10.51 -22.87
CA GLY A 140 0.69 11.94 -23.12
C GLY A 140 1.34 12.79 -22.01
N PRO A 141 1.43 14.11 -22.22
CA PRO A 141 2.21 14.99 -21.36
C PRO A 141 1.66 15.04 -19.93
N CYS A 142 2.45 14.60 -18.96
CA CYS A 142 2.13 14.68 -17.54
C CYS A 142 3.05 15.70 -16.86
N CYS A 143 2.51 16.87 -16.51
CA CYS A 143 3.25 17.92 -15.80
C CYS A 143 2.67 18.20 -14.40
N ASN A 144 3.45 18.94 -13.61
CA ASN A 144 3.00 19.64 -12.40
C ASN A 144 2.99 21.14 -12.71
N MET A 145 1.87 21.82 -12.48
CA MET A 145 1.82 23.28 -12.56
C MET A 145 2.56 23.85 -11.34
N HIS A 146 3.49 24.79 -11.57
CA HIS A 146 4.28 25.46 -10.54
C HIS A 146 3.52 26.66 -9.99
#